data_AF-A0A352EY43-F1
#
_entry.id   AF-A0A352EY43-F1
#
_cell.length_a   1.000
_cell.length_b   1.000
_cell.length_c   1.000
_cell.angle_alpha   90.00
_cell.angle_beta   90.00
_cell.angle_gamma   90.00
#
_symmetry.space_group_name_H-M   'P 1'
#
loop_
_entity.id
_entity.type
_entity.pdbx_description
1 polymer ?
#
loop_
_entity_poly.entity_id
_entity_poly.type
_entity_poly.pdbx_seq_one_letter_code
_entity_poly.pdbx_strand_id
1 'polypeptide(L)' 'MSTINDLEKEVLALPAAEREQLATAAWESLVNDPGALTDPGIDPEGIEIALQRDAELDSGAIQAIGHAEFIRRTGGSDE' A
#
# COMPACT_ATOMS: atom_id res chain seq x y z
N MET A 1 19.79 19.63 -2.35
CA MET A 1 19.19 18.29 -2.23
C MET A 1 18.26 18.34 -1.04
N SER A 2 16.95 18.34 -1.27
CA SER A 2 15.97 18.24 -0.18
C SER A 2 16.06 16.84 0.40
N THR A 3 16.06 16.73 1.73
CA THR A 3 16.02 15.42 2.39
C THR A 3 14.59 14.90 2.41
N ILE A 4 14.38 13.60 2.63
CA ILE A 4 13.03 13.01 2.80
C ILE A 4 12.23 13.76 3.87
N ASN A 5 12.90 14.22 4.93
CA ASN A 5 12.27 14.99 6.02
C ASN A 5 11.82 16.40 5.59
N ASP A 6 12.45 16.97 4.57
CA ASP A 6 12.04 18.28 4.03
C ASP A 6 10.83 18.11 3.09
N LEU A 7 10.83 17.03 2.30
CA LEU A 7 9.68 16.65 1.46
C LEU A 7 8.43 16.34 2.30
N GLU A 8 8.59 15.63 3.42
CA GLU A 8 7.47 15.33 4.32
C GLU A 8 6.79 16.61 4.83
N LYS A 9 7.58 17.61 5.24
CA LYS A 9 7.06 18.90 5.70
C LYS A 9 6.34 19.65 4.61
N GLU A 10 6.87 19.64 3.39
CA GLU A 10 6.26 20.29 2.23
C GLU A 10 4.93 19.62 1.86
N VAL A 11 4.87 18.29 1.86
CA VAL A 11 3.63 17.52 1.61
C VAL A 11 2.59 17.79 2.70
N LEU A 12 2.98 17.81 3.97
CA LEU A 12 2.05 18.10 5.07
C LEU A 12 1.58 19.56 5.10
N ALA A 13 2.32 20.48 4.49
CA ALA A 13 1.92 21.88 4.34
C ALA A 13 0.84 22.10 3.27
N LEU A 14 0.61 21.13 2.38
CA LEU A 14 -0.42 21.21 1.34
C LEU A 14 -1.85 21.09 1.93
N PRO A 15 -2.84 21.78 1.34
CA PRO A 15 -4.25 21.55 1.64
C PRO A 15 -4.65 20.08 1.46
N ALA A 16 -5.66 19.62 2.22
CA ALA A 16 -6.07 18.21 2.19
C ALA A 16 -6.42 17.69 0.79
N ALA A 17 -7.10 18.50 -0.03
CA ALA A 17 -7.44 18.12 -1.41
C ALA A 17 -6.21 17.98 -2.31
N GLU A 18 -5.19 18.83 -2.13
CA GLU A 18 -3.95 18.76 -2.89
C GLU A 18 -3.09 17.57 -2.44
N ARG A 19 -3.13 17.20 -1.15
CA ARG A 19 -2.48 15.98 -0.65
C ARG A 19 -3.11 14.72 -1.22
N GLU A 20 -4.44 14.67 -1.31
CA GLU A 20 -5.16 13.56 -1.93
C GLU A 20 -4.75 13.41 -3.39
N GLN A 21 -4.78 14.50 -4.16
CA GLN A 21 -4.35 14.50 -5.57
C GLN A 21 -2.88 14.08 -5.73
N LEU A 22 -1.99 14.56 -4.87
CA LEU A 22 -0.58 14.19 -4.89
C LEU A 22 -0.38 12.70 -4.58
N ALA A 23 -1.10 12.17 -3.59
CA ALA A 23 -1.03 10.75 -3.24
C ALA A 23 -1.52 9.86 -4.39
N THR A 24 -2.65 10.22 -5.04
CA THR A 24 -3.16 9.52 -6.21
C THR A 24 -2.17 9.55 -7.37
N ALA A 25 -1.65 10.73 -7.72
CA ALA A 25 -0.70 10.88 -8.83
C ALA A 25 0.61 10.12 -8.57
N ALA A 26 1.12 10.14 -7.33
CA ALA A 26 2.30 9.37 -6.95
C ALA A 26 2.04 7.85 -7.07
N TRP A 27 0.87 7.39 -6.62
CA TRP A 27 0.48 5.99 -6.73
C TRP A 27 0.38 5.54 -8.20
N GLU A 28 -0.30 6.32 -9.04
CA GLU A 28 -0.40 6.04 -10.47
C GLU A 28 0.98 6.05 -11.15
N SER A 29 1.88 6.95 -10.74
CA SER A 29 3.24 6.96 -11.27
C SER A 29 4.02 5.70 -10.91
N LEU A 30 3.85 5.16 -9.70
CA LEU A 30 4.51 3.93 -9.27
C LEU A 30 3.96 2.70 -10.02
N VAL A 31 2.64 2.62 -10.17
CA VAL A 31 1.98 1.51 -10.89
C VAL A 31 2.41 1.46 -12.36
N ASN A 32 2.64 2.62 -12.97
CA ASN A 32 3.05 2.73 -14.37
C ASN A 32 4.58 2.72 -14.58
N ASP A 33 5.39 2.64 -13.52
CA ASP A 33 6.84 2.58 -13.64
C ASP A 33 7.31 1.13 -13.90
N PRO A 34 7.87 0.81 -15.08
CA PRO A 34 8.41 -0.51 -15.37
C PRO A 34 9.57 -0.90 -14.43
N GLY A 35 10.26 0.10 -13.88
CA GLY A 35 11.34 -0.07 -12.92
C GLY A 35 10.88 -0.55 -11.55
N ALA A 36 9.63 -0.27 -11.17
CA ALA A 36 9.05 -0.76 -9.92
C ALA A 36 9.06 -2.29 -9.88
N LEU A 37 8.70 -2.97 -10.98
CA LEU A 37 8.74 -4.44 -11.08
C LEU A 37 10.15 -5.04 -11.06
N THR A 38 11.19 -4.22 -11.19
CA THR A 38 12.60 -4.64 -11.16
C THR A 38 13.32 -4.20 -9.89
N ASP A 39 12.61 -3.57 -8.94
CA ASP A 39 13.16 -3.18 -7.65
C ASP A 39 13.58 -4.46 -6.88
N PRO A 40 14.87 -4.63 -6.55
CA PRO A 40 15.34 -5.80 -5.81
C PRO A 40 14.79 -5.87 -4.38
N GLY A 41 14.14 -4.81 -3.89
CA GLY A 41 13.39 -4.79 -2.63
C GLY A 41 11.96 -5.34 -2.76
N ILE A 42 11.46 -5.58 -3.98
CA ILE A 42 10.17 -6.22 -4.19
C ILE A 42 10.33 -7.73 -4.18
N ASP A 43 9.57 -8.38 -3.30
CA ASP A 43 9.48 -9.83 -3.21
C ASP A 43 8.49 -10.36 -4.27
N PRO A 44 8.96 -11.02 -5.35
CA PRO A 44 8.08 -11.54 -6.39
C PRO A 44 7.16 -12.66 -5.88
N GLU A 45 7.58 -13.44 -4.89
CA GLU A 45 6.75 -14.48 -4.28
C GLU A 45 5.59 -13.83 -3.50
N GLY A 46 5.88 -12.75 -2.78
CA GLY A 46 4.87 -11.93 -2.10
C GLY A 46 3.80 -11.38 -3.05
N ILE A 47 4.19 -10.95 -4.26
CA ILE A 47 3.24 -10.49 -5.29
C ILE A 47 2.34 -11.63 -5.77
N GLU A 48 2.90 -12.79 -6.08
CA GLU A 48 2.11 -13.95 -6.53
C GLU A 48 1.10 -14.39 -5.46
N ILE A 49 1.51 -14.39 -4.19
CA ILE A 49 0.62 -14.67 -3.05
C ILE A 49 -0.50 -13.64 -2.96
N ALA A 50 -0.19 -12.35 -3.11
CA ALA A 50 -1.19 -11.29 -3.06
C ALA A 50 -2.23 -11.44 -4.18
N LEU A 51 -1.78 -11.65 -5.43
CA LEU A 51 -2.67 -11.85 -6.57
C LEU A 51 -3.57 -13.09 -6.40
N GLN A 52 -3.01 -14.19 -5.90
CA GLN A 52 -3.78 -15.40 -5.60
C GLN A 52 -4.85 -15.15 -4.53
N ARG A 53 -4.51 -14.39 -3.49
CA ARG A 53 -5.45 -14.04 -2.41
C ARG A 53 -6.59 -13.14 -2.87
N ASP A 54 -6.30 -12.18 -3.74
CA ASP A 54 -7.33 -11.32 -4.33
C ASP A 54 -8.33 -12.16 -5.15
N ALA A 55 -7.85 -13.08 -5.98
CA ALA A 55 -8.72 -13.98 -6.74
C ALA A 55 -9.58 -14.90 -5.83
N GLU A 56 -9.02 -15.36 -4.71
CA GLU A 56 -9.74 -16.16 -3.71
C GLU A 56 -10.84 -15.36 -2.98
N LEU A 57 -10.59 -14.08 -2.72
CA LEU A 57 -11.57 -13.17 -2.11
C LEU A 57 -12.68 -12.81 -3.11
N ASP A 58 -12.33 -12.46 -4.35
CA ASP A 58 -13.28 -12.07 -5.40
C ASP A 58 -14.20 -13.22 -5.81
N SER A 59 -13.66 -14.44 -5.85
CA SER A 59 -14.46 -15.65 -6.12
C SER A 59 -15.32 -16.09 -4.95
N GLY A 60 -15.11 -15.53 -3.76
CA GLY A 60 -15.75 -15.96 -2.52
C GLY A 60 -15.29 -17.34 -2.03
N ALA A 61 -14.19 -17.87 -2.59
CA ALA A 61 -13.57 -19.11 -2.10
C ALA A 61 -13.08 -18.96 -0.65
N ILE A 62 -12.74 -17.73 -0.25
CA ILE A 62 -12.32 -17.40 1.10
C ILE A 62 -13.06 -16.13 1.57
N GLN A 63 -13.44 -16.11 2.85
CA GLN A 63 -14.11 -14.97 3.46
C GLN A 63 -13.10 -14.05 4.15
N ALA A 64 -13.18 -12.74 3.85
CA ALA A 64 -12.42 -11.73 4.55
C ALA A 64 -12.74 -11.76 6.06
N ILE A 65 -11.71 -11.65 6.89
CA ILE A 65 -11.87 -11.49 8.34
C ILE A 65 -11.99 -10.01 8.69
N GLY A 66 -12.81 -9.69 9.69
CA GLY A 66 -12.89 -8.33 10.22
C GLY A 66 -11.67 -7.95 11.06
N HIS A 67 -11.53 -6.65 11.34
CA HIS A 67 -10.42 -6.08 12.10
C HIS A 67 -10.17 -6.76 13.44
N ALA A 68 -11.21 -6.93 14.27
CA ALA A 68 -11.08 -7.59 15.57
C ALA A 68 -10.57 -9.04 15.48
N GLU A 69 -10.98 -9.75 14.43
CA GLU A 69 -10.54 -11.13 14.18
C GLU A 69 -9.10 -11.18 13.68
N PHE A 70 -8.69 -10.21 12.86
CA PHE A 70 -7.30 -10.05 12.44
C PHE A 70 -6.39 -9.81 13.65
N ILE A 71 -6.71 -8.83 14.49
CA ILE A 71 -5.97 -8.51 15.72
C ILE A 71 -5.85 -9.73 16.64
N ARG A 72 -6.95 -10.48 16.83
CA ARG A 72 -6.95 -11.72 17.63
C ARG A 72 -5.95 -12.76 17.10
N ARG A 73 -5.78 -12.89 15.79
CA ARG A 73 -4.90 -13.89 15.16
C ARG A 73 -3.44 -13.45 15.10
N THR A 74 -3.18 -12.16 14.93
CA THR A 74 -1.82 -11.62 14.79
C THR A 74 -1.22 -11.16 16.11
N GLY A 75 -2.02 -11.07 17.18
CA GLY A 75 -1.56 -10.55 18.47
C GLY A 75 -1.29 -9.05 18.45
N GLY A 76 -1.89 -8.33 17.50
CA GLY A 76 -1.78 -6.87 17.42
C GLY A 76 -2.49 -6.15 18.57
N SER A 77 -2.25 -4.85 18.68
CA SER A 77 -2.94 -3.95 19.60
C SER A 77 -3.90 -3.06 18.80
N ASP A 78 -5.10 -2.80 19.32
CA ASP A 78 -5.96 -1.71 18.83
C ASP A 78 -5.42 -0.40 19.45
N GLU A 79 -4.47 0.27 18.78
CA GLU A 79 -4.02 1.64 19.12
C GLU A 79 -4.34 2.62 17.99
#